data_AF-A0A9D4CN73-F1
#
_entry.id   AF-A0A9D4CN73-F1
#
_cell.length_a   1.000
_cell.length_b   1.000
_cell.length_c   1.000
_cell.angle_alpha   90.00
_cell.angle_beta   90.00
_cell.angle_gamma   90.00
#
_symmetry.space_group_name_H-M   'P 1'
#
loop_
_entity.id
_entity.type
_entity.pdbx_description
1 polymer ?
#
loop_
_entity_poly.entity_id
_entity_poly.type
_entity_poly.pdbx_seq_one_letter_code
_entity_poly.pdbx_strand_id
1 'polypeptide(L)' 'MYYGGAQKRPDAEYARPVINPDGKVIGHVGEGNRKDMRNAVEAAHAASPGYGVVQM' A
#
# COMPACT_ATOMS: atom_id res chain seq x y z
N MET A 1 4.77 1.52 -1.03
CA MET A 1 3.35 1.68 -0.67
C MET A 1 2.61 2.26 -1.88
N TYR A 2 1.33 1.98 -2.08
CA TYR A 2 0.57 2.51 -3.21
C TYR A 2 -0.78 3.02 -2.73
N TYR A 3 -1.03 4.32 -2.86
CA TYR A 3 -2.28 4.98 -2.50
C TYR A 3 -2.47 6.25 -3.34
N GLY A 4 -3.72 6.68 -3.53
CA GLY A 4 -4.04 7.86 -4.33
C GLY A 4 -3.58 7.79 -5.79
N GLY A 5 -3.48 6.58 -6.36
CA GLY A 5 -3.08 6.38 -7.77
C GLY A 5 -1.58 6.48 -8.04
N ALA A 6 -0.72 6.46 -7.00
CA ALA A 6 0.73 6.55 -7.18
C ALA A 6 1.51 5.64 -6.25
N GLN A 7 2.67 5.17 -6.73
CA GLN A 7 3.64 4.48 -5.89
C GLN A 7 4.36 5.50 -5.02
N LYS A 8 4.27 5.30 -3.71
CA LYS A 8 4.89 6.12 -2.67
C LYS A 8 5.94 5.30 -1.95
N ARG A 9 7.06 5.95 -1.60
CA ARG A 9 8.04 5.37 -0.69
C ARG A 9 7.34 5.15 0.66
N PRO A 10 7.38 3.92 1.22
CA PRO A 10 6.90 3.71 2.58
C PRO A 10 7.77 4.55 3.54
N ASP A 11 7.12 5.22 4.50
CA ASP A 11 7.81 6.04 5.50
C ASP A 11 8.44 5.21 6.62
N ALA A 12 8.25 3.88 6.61
CA ALA A 12 8.82 2.98 7.60
C ALA A 12 10.27 2.59 7.24
N GLU A 13 11.17 2.62 8.22
CA GLU A 13 12.54 2.11 8.09
C GLU A 13 12.64 0.57 8.01
N TYR A 14 11.51 -0.14 8.08
CA TYR A 14 11.46 -1.60 8.11
C TYR A 14 11.10 -2.18 6.73
N ALA A 15 11.88 -3.16 6.30
CA ALA A 15 11.62 -3.93 5.08
C ALA A 15 11.55 -5.42 5.42
N ARG A 16 10.51 -6.08 4.92
CA ARG A 16 10.30 -7.52 5.07
C ARG A 16 10.93 -8.27 3.90
N PRO A 17 11.78 -9.28 4.13
CA PRO A 17 12.27 -10.13 3.07
C PRO A 17 11.12 -10.99 2.52
N VAL A 18 11.00 -11.01 1.19
CA VAL A 18 10.12 -11.92 0.46
C VAL A 18 10.92 -13.16 0.11
N ILE A 19 10.47 -14.30 0.58
CA ILE A 19 11.10 -15.60 0.37
C ILE A 19 10.33 -16.42 -0.67
N ASN A 20 11.04 -17.14 -1.53
CA ASN A 20 10.45 -18.11 -2.45
C ASN A 20 10.11 -19.43 -1.71
N PRO A 21 9.39 -20.36 -2.36
CA PRO A 21 9.08 -21.67 -1.76
C PRO A 21 10.32 -22.47 -1.35
N ASP A 22 11.47 -22.22 -1.97
CA ASP A 22 12.75 -22.84 -1.66
C ASP A 22 13.50 -22.16 -0.50
N GLY A 23 12.89 -21.17 0.16
CA GLY A 23 13.47 -20.44 1.30
C GLY A 23 14.51 -19.36 0.96
N LYS A 24 14.70 -19.03 -0.33
CA LYS A 24 15.61 -17.96 -0.78
C LYS A 24 14.93 -16.60 -0.79
N VAL A 25 15.64 -15.57 -0.36
CA VAL A 25 15.18 -14.18 -0.45
C VAL A 25 15.17 -13.73 -1.92
N ILE A 26 14.00 -13.37 -2.43
CA ILE A 26 13.77 -12.90 -3.80
C ILE A 26 13.49 -11.40 -3.87
N GLY A 27 13.34 -10.73 -2.73
CA GLY A 27 13.14 -9.29 -2.69
C GLY A 27 12.90 -8.76 -1.29
N HIS A 28 12.78 -7.44 -1.17
CA HIS A 28 12.42 -6.75 0.05
C HIS A 28 11.22 -5.85 -0.21
N VAL A 29 10.21 -5.95 0.64
CA VAL A 29 9.01 -5.09 0.59
C VAL A 29 8.99 -4.24 1.86
N GLY A 30 8.92 -2.91 1.70
CA GLY A 30 8.78 -2.02 2.86
C GLY A 30 7.50 -2.32 3.63
N GLU A 31 7.60 -2.48 4.95
CA GLU A 31 6.44 -2.66 5.81
C GLU A 31 5.67 -1.34 5.95
N GLY A 32 4.35 -1.38 5.77
CA GLY A 32 3.52 -0.19 5.93
C GLY A 32 3.43 0.23 7.40
N ASN A 33 3.54 1.53 7.69
CA ASN A 33 3.36 2.05 9.05
C ASN A 33 1.97 2.69 9.24
N ARG A 34 1.71 3.20 10.46
CA ARG A 34 0.45 3.88 10.82
C ARG A 34 0.14 5.09 9.92
N LYS A 35 1.15 5.87 9.52
CA LYS A 35 0.96 7.05 8.64
C LYS A 35 0.55 6.63 7.25
N ASP A 36 1.17 5.58 6.72
CA ASP A 36 0.82 5.04 5.40
C ASP A 36 -0.63 4.52 5.37
N MET A 37 -1.08 3.85 6.45
CA MET A 37 -2.47 3.41 6.59
C MET A 37 -3.45 4.59 6.59
N ARG A 38 -3.16 5.66 7.34
CA ARG A 38 -4.00 6.86 7.36
C ARG A 38 -4.12 7.49 5.98
N ASN A 39 -2.98 7.69 5.30
CA ASN A 39 -2.96 8.29 3.98
C ASN A 39 -3.74 7.45 2.95
N ALA A 40 -3.68 6.12 3.06
CA ALA A 40 -4.47 5.22 2.23
C ALA A 40 -5.98 5.35 2.47
N VAL A 41 -6.41 5.45 3.74
CA VAL A 41 -7.83 5.63 4.10
C VAL A 41 -8.36 7.00 3.65
N GLU A 42 -7.60 8.07 3.86
CA GLU A 42 -7.96 9.41 3.40
C GLU A 42 -8.11 9.46 1.88
N ALA A 43 -7.18 8.84 1.13
CA ALA A 43 -7.26 8.73 -0.32
C ALA A 43 -8.49 7.92 -0.77
N ALA A 44 -8.81 6.81 -0.09
CA ALA A 44 -10.00 6.01 -0.38
C ALA A 44 -11.30 6.77 -0.12
N HIS A 45 -11.39 7.51 0.99
CA HIS A 45 -12.55 8.36 1.29
C HIS A 45 -12.73 9.49 0.28
N ALA A 46 -11.64 10.15 -0.14
CA ALA A 46 -11.69 11.19 -1.17
C ALA A 46 -12.17 10.64 -2.52
N ALA A 47 -11.81 9.40 -2.83
CA ALA A 47 -12.22 8.70 -4.04
C ALA A 47 -13.67 8.17 -3.99
N SER A 48 -14.18 7.86 -2.79
CA SER A 48 -15.48 7.19 -2.55
C SER A 48 -16.66 7.71 -3.41
N PRO A 49 -16.88 9.03 -3.57
CA PRO A 49 -17.99 9.54 -4.39
C PRO A 49 -17.95 9.11 -5.86
N GLY A 50 -16.75 8.88 -6.42
CA GLY A 50 -16.57 8.45 -7.81
C GLY A 50 -16.73 6.94 -8.02
N TYR A 51 -16.60 6.13 -6.96
CA TYR A 51 -16.73 4.67 -7.04
C TYR A 51 -18.16 4.19 -6.75
N GLY A 52 -18.95 4.96 -6.00
CA GLY A 52 -20.34 4.59 -5.63
C GLY A 52 -21.40 4.89 -6.69
N VAL A 53 -21.07 5.59 -7.77
CA VAL A 53 -22.02 6.01 -8.82
C VAL A 53 -22.02 5.11 -10.06
N VAL A 54 -21.19 4.07 -10.09
CA VAL A 54 -21.22 3.04 -11.13
C VAL A 54 -22.01 1.84 -10.61
N GLN A 55 -23.31 2.05 -10.38
CA GLN A 55 -24.25 0.96 -10.18
C GLN A 55 -25.23 1.01 -11.34
N MET A 56 -25.18 -0.05 -12.15
CA MET A 56 -25.98 -0.29 -13.36
C MET A 56 -27.47 -0.28 -13.06
#